data_AF-A0A6I4ZLJ5-F1
#
_entry.id   AF-A0A6I4ZLJ5-F1
#
_cell.length_a   1.000
_cell.length_b   1.000
_cell.length_c   1.000
_cell.angle_alpha   90.00
_cell.angle_beta   90.00
_cell.angle_gamma   90.00
#
_symmetry.space_group_name_H-M   'P 1'
#
loop_
_entity.id
_entity.type
_entity.pdbx_description
1 polymer ?
#
loop_
_entity_poly.entity_id
_entity_poly.type
_entity_poly.pdbx_seq_one_letter_code
_entity_poly.pdbx_strand_id
1 'polypeptide(L)'
;MTQVFFIVLAILSGAGISMQAGMLGAIGTARTPAAAVWISLLATVVGLTAFVIYRSATSSIGLPPPFDRPYIMIAFAIAATVALAFSARDLEWYYVLTGLMPIPFLVGAGFLAPRLGVGLYISAAIAGQLTAAVLLDHIGAFGGNIIRADYIRILGIAALMTGVVLIRGFN
;
A
#
# COMPACT_ATOMS: atom_id res chain seq x y z
N MET A 1 14.95 -15.77 -16.00
CA MET A 1 13.59 -15.24 -16.23
C MET A 1 12.83 -15.01 -14.91
N THR A 2 12.88 -15.95 -13.96
CA THR A 2 12.12 -15.90 -12.68
C THR A 2 12.54 -14.77 -11.71
N GLN A 3 13.83 -14.44 -11.62
CA GLN A 3 14.32 -13.43 -10.66
C GLN A 3 13.95 -11.99 -11.08
N VAL A 4 14.08 -11.67 -12.37
CA VAL A 4 13.69 -10.35 -12.91
C VAL A 4 12.20 -10.13 -12.69
N PHE A 5 11.37 -11.16 -12.89
CA PHE A 5 9.95 -11.12 -12.59
C PHE A 5 9.68 -10.76 -11.11
N PHE A 6 10.39 -11.36 -10.16
CA PHE A 6 10.25 -11.02 -8.73
C PHE A 6 10.70 -9.59 -8.40
N ILE A 7 11.74 -9.07 -9.06
CA ILE A 7 12.18 -7.68 -8.90
C ILE A 7 11.09 -6.72 -9.41
N VAL A 8 10.49 -7.01 -10.57
CA VAL A 8 9.37 -6.21 -11.10
C VAL A 8 8.20 -6.22 -10.12
N LEU A 9 7.86 -7.37 -9.54
CA LEU A 9 6.82 -7.44 -8.50
C LEU A 9 7.16 -6.61 -7.26
N ALA A 10 8.43 -6.58 -6.84
CA ALA A 10 8.86 -5.74 -5.71
C ALA A 10 8.76 -4.24 -6.03
N ILE A 11 9.12 -3.84 -7.26
CA ILE A 11 8.95 -2.45 -7.72
C ILE A 11 7.46 -2.07 -7.73
N LEU A 12 6.61 -2.93 -8.27
CA LEU A 12 5.16 -2.70 -8.33
C LEU A 12 4.52 -2.64 -6.94
N SER A 13 4.94 -3.50 -6.00
CA SER A 13 4.43 -3.44 -4.63
C SER A 13 4.83 -2.15 -3.92
N GLY A 14 6.05 -1.64 -4.20
CA GLY A 14 6.50 -0.33 -3.76
C GLY A 14 5.66 0.82 -4.31
N ALA A 15 5.32 0.80 -5.61
CA ALA A 15 4.51 1.84 -6.23
C ALA A 15 3.15 2.04 -5.54
N GLY A 16 2.53 0.97 -5.03
CA GLY A 16 1.29 1.05 -4.25
C GLY A 16 1.40 1.88 -2.97
N ILE A 17 2.55 1.83 -2.29
CA ILE A 17 2.81 2.63 -1.08
C ILE A 17 2.85 4.13 -1.43
N SER A 18 3.46 4.50 -2.55
CA SER A 18 3.46 5.91 -2.98
C SER A 18 2.09 6.38 -3.42
N MET A 19 1.31 5.52 -4.07
CA MET A 19 -0.09 5.82 -4.38
C MET A 19 -0.89 6.08 -3.10
N GLN A 20 -0.70 5.26 -2.06
CA GLN A 20 -1.28 5.50 -0.74
C GLN A 20 -0.87 6.86 -0.18
N ALA A 21 0.42 7.19 -0.20
CA ALA A 21 0.93 8.45 0.34
C ALA A 21 0.32 9.66 -0.37
N GLY A 22 0.20 9.62 -1.70
CA GLY A 22 -0.47 10.67 -2.48
C GLY A 22 -1.94 10.85 -2.12
N MET A 23 -2.68 9.75 -2.03
CA MET A 23 -4.08 9.77 -1.59
C MET A 23 -4.24 10.28 -0.15
N LEU A 24 -3.32 9.92 0.75
CA LEU A 24 -3.31 10.40 2.13
C LEU A 24 -3.05 11.90 2.21
N GLY A 25 -2.14 12.40 1.37
CA GLY A 25 -1.90 13.83 1.19
C GLY A 25 -3.17 14.57 0.75
N ALA A 26 -3.88 14.03 -0.24
CA ALA A 26 -5.12 14.62 -0.75
C ALA A 26 -6.27 14.62 0.28
N ILE A 27 -6.46 13.54 1.04
CA ILE A 27 -7.43 13.54 2.16
C ILE A 27 -6.99 14.53 3.23
N GLY A 28 -5.68 14.64 3.47
CA GLY A 28 -5.08 15.54 4.45
C GLY A 28 -5.31 17.01 4.13
N THR A 29 -5.25 17.40 2.86
CA THR A 29 -5.56 18.76 2.39
C THR A 29 -7.06 19.06 2.43
N ALA A 30 -7.92 18.08 2.11
CA ALA A 30 -9.38 18.23 2.16
C ALA A 30 -9.94 18.26 3.60
N ARG A 31 -9.26 17.60 4.55
CA ARG A 31 -9.65 17.50 5.96
C ARG A 31 -8.48 17.88 6.86
N THR A 32 -7.85 16.87 7.46
CA THR A 32 -6.64 17.02 8.29
C THR A 32 -5.74 15.80 8.09
N PRO A 33 -4.42 15.92 8.28
CA PRO A 33 -3.51 14.78 8.18
C PRO A 33 -3.90 13.61 9.11
N ALA A 34 -4.37 13.93 10.32
CA ALA A 34 -4.84 12.92 11.27
C ALA A 34 -6.11 12.20 10.77
N ALA A 35 -7.06 12.93 10.17
CA ALA A 35 -8.26 12.32 9.59
C ALA A 35 -7.92 11.39 8.41
N ALA A 36 -6.94 11.76 7.58
CA ALA A 36 -6.49 10.93 6.47
C ALA A 36 -5.96 9.57 6.96
N VAL A 37 -5.07 9.60 7.95
CA VAL A 37 -4.53 8.38 8.59
C VAL A 37 -5.67 7.57 9.21
N TRP A 38 -6.58 8.22 9.94
CA TRP A 38 -7.72 7.56 10.57
C TRP A 38 -8.62 6.81 9.56
N ILE A 39 -8.96 7.47 8.45
CA ILE A 39 -9.77 6.86 7.38
C ILE A 39 -9.03 5.67 6.76
N SER A 40 -7.73 5.81 6.48
CA SER A 40 -6.91 4.71 5.96
C SER A 40 -6.87 3.53 6.92
N LEU A 41 -6.70 3.77 8.23
CA LEU A 41 -6.71 2.72 9.24
C LEU A 41 -8.06 1.99 9.31
N LEU A 42 -9.17 2.74 9.31
CA LEU A 42 -10.50 2.15 9.29
C LEU A 42 -10.72 1.31 8.03
N ALA A 43 -10.29 1.78 6.86
CA ALA A 43 -10.36 1.03 5.63
C ALA A 43 -9.54 -0.27 5.67
N THR A 44 -8.34 -0.25 6.25
CA THR A 44 -7.54 -1.45 6.47
C THR A 44 -8.27 -2.44 7.38
N VAL A 45 -8.83 -1.96 8.49
CA VAL A 45 -9.59 -2.81 9.43
C VAL A 45 -10.81 -3.44 8.76
N VAL A 46 -11.59 -2.67 8.01
CA VAL A 46 -12.75 -3.18 7.27
C VAL A 46 -12.31 -4.24 6.24
N GLY A 47 -11.26 -3.97 5.47
CA GLY A 47 -10.75 -4.93 4.49
C GLY A 47 -10.24 -6.23 5.11
N LEU A 48 -9.43 -6.13 6.17
CA LEU A 48 -8.89 -7.30 6.87
C LEU A 48 -9.99 -8.12 7.54
N THR A 49 -10.93 -7.47 8.23
CA THR A 49 -12.04 -8.16 8.90
C THR A 49 -12.95 -8.87 7.89
N ALA A 50 -13.29 -8.22 6.77
CA ALA A 50 -14.04 -8.85 5.69
C ALA A 50 -13.30 -10.06 5.10
N PHE A 51 -12.00 -9.94 4.86
CA PHE A 51 -11.16 -11.04 4.38
C PHE A 51 -11.15 -12.23 5.35
N VAL A 52 -10.98 -11.96 6.65
CA VAL A 52 -10.95 -13.01 7.68
C VAL A 52 -12.33 -13.66 7.83
N ILE A 53 -13.43 -12.91 7.76
CA ILE A 53 -14.79 -13.49 7.78
C ILE A 53 -14.99 -14.42 6.57
N TYR A 54 -14.63 -13.98 5.37
CA TYR A 54 -14.71 -14.79 4.16
C TYR A 54 -13.88 -16.07 4.27
N ARG A 55 -12.64 -15.95 4.75
CA ARG A 55 -11.75 -17.09 4.97
C ARG A 55 -12.29 -18.03 6.04
N SER A 56 -12.93 -17.51 7.10
CA SER A 56 -13.47 -18.27 8.22
C SER A 56 -14.68 -19.11 7.79
N ALA A 57 -15.48 -18.58 6.86
CA ALA A 57 -16.57 -19.32 6.23
C ALA A 57 -16.08 -20.50 5.36
N THR A 58 -14.85 -20.43 4.85
CA THR A 58 -14.28 -21.45 3.95
C THR A 58 -13.33 -22.41 4.67
N SER A 59 -12.64 -21.97 5.73
CA SER A 59 -11.62 -22.75 6.44
C SER A 59 -11.44 -22.25 7.88
N SER A 60 -11.15 -23.17 8.80
CA SER A 60 -10.77 -22.83 10.18
C SER A 60 -9.45 -22.04 10.19
N ILE A 61 -9.49 -20.78 10.63
CA ILE A 61 -8.32 -19.88 10.72
C ILE A 61 -7.64 -19.98 12.10
N GLY A 62 -8.27 -20.62 13.09
CA GLY A 62 -7.70 -20.77 14.44
C GLY A 62 -7.41 -19.43 15.12
N LEU A 63 -8.31 -18.45 15.01
CA LEU A 63 -8.14 -17.14 15.61
C LEU A 63 -8.15 -17.22 17.15
N PRO A 64 -7.31 -16.45 17.85
CA PRO A 64 -7.36 -16.40 19.31
C PRO A 64 -8.66 -15.74 19.79
N PRO A 65 -9.22 -16.18 20.94
CA PRO A 65 -10.35 -15.50 21.56
C PRO A 65 -10.05 -14.02 21.84
N PRO A 66 -11.01 -13.10 21.63
CA PRO A 66 -12.43 -13.31 21.32
C PRO A 66 -12.78 -13.37 19.81
N PHE A 67 -11.79 -13.35 18.93
CA PHE A 67 -12.01 -13.31 17.48
C PHE A 67 -12.32 -14.68 16.86
N ASP A 68 -12.27 -15.74 17.66
CA ASP A 68 -12.77 -17.08 17.34
C ASP A 68 -14.28 -17.10 17.08
N ARG A 69 -15.01 -16.19 17.74
CA ARG A 69 -16.48 -16.12 17.68
C ARG A 69 -16.96 -15.32 16.47
N PRO A 70 -17.74 -15.93 15.55
CA PRO A 70 -18.13 -15.26 14.30
C PRO A 70 -18.99 -14.02 14.52
N TYR A 71 -19.83 -14.00 15.55
CA TYR A 71 -20.67 -12.84 15.86
C TYR A 71 -19.85 -11.64 16.37
N ILE A 72 -18.73 -11.86 17.07
CA ILE A 72 -17.82 -10.78 17.50
C ILE A 72 -17.11 -10.19 16.29
N MET A 73 -16.66 -11.05 15.37
CA MET A 73 -16.09 -10.60 14.10
C MET A 73 -17.07 -9.79 13.27
N ILE A 74 -18.30 -10.25 13.12
CA ILE A 74 -19.34 -9.56 12.36
C ILE A 74 -19.69 -8.22 13.03
N ALA A 75 -19.88 -8.20 14.35
CA ALA A 75 -20.14 -6.97 15.08
C ALA A 75 -19.00 -5.95 14.94
N PHE A 76 -17.74 -6.42 15.03
CA PHE A 76 -16.57 -5.58 14.85
C PHE A 76 -16.45 -5.04 13.41
N ALA A 77 -16.70 -5.90 12.40
CA ALA A 77 -16.70 -5.48 10.99
C ALA A 77 -17.81 -4.45 10.70
N ILE A 78 -19.01 -4.63 11.26
CA ILE A 78 -20.11 -3.66 11.14
C ILE A 78 -19.71 -2.33 11.80
N ALA A 79 -19.18 -2.35 13.03
CA ALA A 79 -18.76 -1.14 13.73
C ALA A 79 -17.68 -0.37 12.95
N ALA A 80 -16.66 -1.08 12.44
CA ALA A 80 -15.61 -0.49 11.62
C ALA A 80 -16.14 0.07 10.30
N THR A 81 -17.07 -0.63 9.64
CA THR A 81 -17.70 -0.19 8.38
C THR A 81 -18.54 1.06 8.59
N VAL A 82 -19.31 1.11 9.67
CA VAL A 82 -20.11 2.28 10.04
C VAL A 82 -19.18 3.48 10.33
N ALA A 83 -18.14 3.28 11.14
CA ALA A 83 -17.15 4.32 11.44
C ALA A 83 -16.45 4.84 10.18
N LEU A 84 -16.10 3.94 9.25
CA LEU A 84 -15.50 4.28 7.97
C LEU A 84 -16.47 5.10 7.11
N ALA A 85 -17.72 4.64 6.99
CA ALA A 85 -18.74 5.32 6.19
C ALA A 85 -19.00 6.74 6.68
N PHE A 86 -19.04 6.96 8.00
CA PHE A 86 -19.15 8.30 8.57
C PHE A 86 -17.89 9.14 8.36
N SER A 87 -16.71 8.55 8.53
CA SER A 87 -15.43 9.27 8.41
C SER A 87 -15.10 9.64 6.97
N ALA A 88 -15.48 8.80 6.00
CA ALA A 88 -15.25 8.99 4.58
C ALA A 88 -16.39 9.72 3.85
N ARG A 89 -17.38 10.28 4.58
CA ARG A 89 -18.41 11.14 3.97
C ARG A 89 -17.77 12.28 3.17
N ASP A 90 -18.39 12.66 2.08
CA ASP A 90 -17.95 13.79 1.23
C ASP A 90 -16.55 13.63 0.61
N LEU A 91 -15.91 12.46 0.77
CA LEU A 91 -14.73 12.06 0.02
C LEU A 91 -15.13 11.17 -1.14
N GLU A 92 -14.31 11.18 -2.18
CA GLU A 92 -14.48 10.27 -3.30
C GLU A 92 -14.24 8.82 -2.84
N TRP A 93 -15.08 7.91 -3.32
CA TRP A 93 -15.13 6.52 -2.83
C TRP A 93 -13.77 5.79 -2.91
N TYR A 94 -12.93 6.15 -3.89
CA TYR A 94 -11.65 5.51 -4.11
C TYR A 94 -10.64 5.80 -2.98
N TYR A 95 -10.85 6.85 -2.18
CA TYR A 95 -10.01 7.13 -1.00
C TYR A 95 -10.09 6.04 0.06
N VAL A 96 -11.13 5.20 0.06
CA VAL A 96 -11.20 4.01 0.90
C VAL A 96 -10.13 2.98 0.52
N LEU A 97 -9.68 2.96 -0.74
CA LEU A 97 -8.63 2.03 -1.18
C LEU A 97 -7.28 2.30 -0.52
N THR A 98 -7.07 3.49 0.09
CA THR A 98 -5.85 3.83 0.84
C THR A 98 -5.50 2.76 1.88
N GLY A 99 -6.49 2.20 2.57
CA GLY A 99 -6.26 1.16 3.59
C GLY A 99 -5.76 -0.18 3.04
N LEU A 100 -5.93 -0.43 1.74
CA LEU A 100 -5.57 -1.70 1.09
C LEU A 100 -4.26 -1.61 0.30
N MET A 101 -3.81 -0.39 -0.04
CA MET A 101 -2.59 -0.16 -0.81
C MET A 101 -1.31 -0.77 -0.22
N PRO A 102 -1.14 -0.91 1.12
CA PRO A 102 0.04 -1.58 1.68
C PRO A 102 0.06 -3.10 1.52
N ILE A 103 -1.09 -3.73 1.21
CA ILE A 103 -1.21 -5.20 1.20
C ILE A 103 -0.21 -5.86 0.23
N PRO A 104 -0.06 -5.42 -1.04
CA PRO A 104 0.93 -6.01 -1.94
C PRO A 104 2.37 -5.92 -1.42
N PHE A 105 2.72 -4.86 -0.70
CA PHE A 105 4.05 -4.71 -0.10
C PHE A 105 4.24 -5.65 1.10
N LEU A 106 3.23 -5.77 1.98
CA LEU A 106 3.31 -6.69 3.12
C LEU A 106 3.36 -8.16 2.69
N VAL A 107 2.49 -8.54 1.74
CA VAL A 107 2.49 -9.89 1.15
C VAL A 107 3.79 -10.14 0.37
N GLY A 108 4.23 -9.13 -0.40
CA GLY A 108 5.49 -9.15 -1.14
C GLY A 108 6.69 -9.38 -0.24
N ALA A 109 6.74 -8.76 0.94
CA ALA A 109 7.83 -8.95 1.88
C ALA A 109 7.93 -10.41 2.35
N GLY A 110 6.80 -11.07 2.64
CA GLY A 110 6.80 -12.48 3.06
C GLY A 110 7.19 -13.46 1.95
N PHE A 111 6.91 -13.14 0.68
CA PHE A 111 7.11 -14.06 -0.44
C PHE A 111 8.36 -13.79 -1.27
N LEU A 112 8.68 -12.51 -1.50
CA LEU A 112 9.78 -12.06 -2.35
C LEU A 112 11.07 -11.90 -1.56
N ALA A 113 11.03 -11.46 -0.30
CA ALA A 113 12.25 -11.27 0.48
C ALA A 113 13.07 -12.57 0.69
N PRO A 114 12.45 -13.75 0.96
CA PRO A 114 13.20 -15.01 1.04
C PRO A 114 13.82 -15.46 -0.29
N ARG A 115 13.34 -14.96 -1.43
CA ARG A 115 13.78 -15.37 -2.78
C ARG A 115 14.77 -14.40 -3.42
N LEU A 116 14.62 -13.12 -3.13
CA LEU A 116 15.48 -12.05 -3.64
C LEU A 116 16.61 -11.71 -2.66
N GLY A 117 16.45 -12.03 -1.38
CA GLY A 117 17.21 -11.42 -0.30
C GLY A 117 16.59 -10.09 0.13
N VAL A 118 16.67 -9.78 1.43
CA VAL A 118 16.05 -8.58 2.01
C VAL A 118 16.56 -7.30 1.37
N GLY A 119 17.88 -7.20 1.14
CA GLY A 119 18.50 -6.01 0.55
C GLY A 119 17.99 -5.70 -0.87
N LEU A 120 17.91 -6.72 -1.72
CA LEU A 120 17.39 -6.57 -3.09
C LEU A 120 15.89 -6.25 -3.08
N TYR A 121 15.12 -6.90 -2.21
CA TYR A 121 13.68 -6.63 -2.09
C TYR A 121 13.40 -5.18 -1.66
N ILE A 122 14.02 -4.71 -0.58
CA ILE A 122 13.80 -3.36 -0.05
C ILE A 122 14.27 -2.30 -1.04
N SER A 123 15.45 -2.48 -1.66
CA SER A 123 15.94 -1.53 -2.66
C SER A 123 15.04 -1.46 -3.89
N ALA A 124 14.57 -2.60 -4.41
CA ALA A 124 13.63 -2.64 -5.52
C ALA A 124 12.30 -1.97 -5.17
N ALA A 125 11.76 -2.21 -3.98
CA ALA A 125 10.53 -1.57 -3.53
C ALA A 125 10.67 -0.05 -3.35
N ILE A 126 11.79 0.42 -2.77
CA ILE A 126 12.06 1.86 -2.64
C ILE A 126 12.22 2.51 -4.02
N ALA A 127 12.90 1.85 -4.96
CA ALA A 127 13.01 2.35 -6.33
C ALA A 127 11.61 2.50 -6.97
N GLY A 128 10.74 1.52 -6.78
CA GLY A 128 9.34 1.59 -7.21
C GLY A 128 8.53 2.70 -6.53
N GLN A 129 8.69 2.85 -5.21
CA GLN A 129 8.08 3.93 -4.42
C GLN A 129 8.47 5.30 -4.98
N LEU A 130 9.76 5.57 -5.11
CA LEU A 130 10.24 6.89 -5.54
C LEU A 130 9.90 7.17 -7.00
N THR A 131 9.95 6.15 -7.87
CA THR A 131 9.50 6.28 -9.27
C THR A 131 8.03 6.66 -9.34
N ALA A 132 7.17 5.93 -8.61
CA ALA A 132 5.74 6.22 -8.56
C ALA A 132 5.45 7.60 -7.95
N ALA A 133 6.16 7.99 -6.89
CA ALA A 133 5.99 9.30 -6.26
C ALA A 133 6.27 10.44 -7.26
N VAL A 134 7.37 10.36 -8.01
CA VAL A 134 7.69 11.38 -9.03
C VAL A 134 6.66 11.40 -10.16
N LEU A 135 6.13 10.24 -10.58
CA LEU A 135 5.06 10.20 -11.58
C LEU A 135 3.77 10.85 -11.07
N LEU A 136 3.38 10.55 -9.83
CA LEU A 136 2.20 11.13 -9.18
C LEU A 136 2.33 12.66 -9.02
N ASP A 137 3.50 13.12 -8.57
CA ASP A 137 3.88 14.53 -8.49
C ASP A 137 3.77 15.23 -9.85
N HIS A 138 4.27 14.57 -10.91
CA HIS A 138 4.33 15.14 -12.25
C HIS A 138 2.94 15.36 -12.86
N ILE A 139 1.99 14.47 -12.58
CA ILE A 139 0.62 14.57 -13.08
C ILE A 139 -0.31 15.33 -12.12
N GLY A 140 0.15 15.69 -10.92
CA GLY A 140 -0.71 16.30 -9.88
C GLY A 140 -1.81 15.35 -9.41
N ALA A 141 -1.48 14.06 -9.25
CA ALA A 141 -2.46 13.03 -8.91
C ALA A 141 -3.22 13.37 -7.62
N PHE A 142 -4.49 12.97 -7.56
CA PHE A 142 -5.37 13.17 -6.39
C PHE A 142 -5.57 14.65 -6.00
N GLY A 143 -5.41 15.58 -6.96
CA GLY A 143 -5.51 17.01 -6.68
C GLY A 143 -4.28 17.59 -5.98
N GLY A 144 -3.16 16.86 -5.99
CA GLY A 144 -1.87 17.35 -5.49
C GLY A 144 -1.26 18.44 -6.39
N ASN A 145 -0.31 19.19 -5.82
CA ASN A 145 0.43 20.20 -6.59
C ASN A 145 1.25 19.53 -7.69
N ILE A 146 1.16 20.06 -8.91
CA ILE A 146 1.96 19.57 -10.05
C ILE A 146 3.41 19.97 -9.82
N ILE A 147 4.25 19.02 -9.43
CA ILE A 147 5.70 19.18 -9.32
C ILE A 147 6.31 18.53 -10.56
N ARG A 148 6.72 19.36 -11.52
CA ARG A 148 7.28 18.86 -12.78
C ARG A 148 8.55 18.06 -12.51
N ALA A 149 8.64 16.87 -13.10
CA ALA A 149 9.86 16.07 -13.08
C ALA A 149 10.92 16.82 -13.90
N ASP A 150 11.96 17.29 -13.22
CA ASP A 150 13.14 17.87 -13.86
C ASP A 150 14.14 16.76 -14.21
N TYR A 151 15.14 17.13 -15.02
CA TYR A 151 16.18 16.19 -15.45
C TYR A 151 16.91 15.54 -14.26
N ILE A 152 17.06 16.26 -13.14
CA ILE A 152 17.73 15.77 -11.93
C ILE A 152 16.91 14.65 -11.27
N ARG A 153 15.59 14.82 -11.10
CA ARG A 153 14.71 13.76 -10.56
C ARG A 153 14.72 12.50 -11.43
N ILE A 154 14.70 12.66 -12.76
CA ILE A 154 14.78 11.53 -13.69
C ILE A 154 16.12 10.80 -13.54
N LEU A 155 17.22 11.55 -13.44
CA LEU A 155 18.56 10.99 -13.22
C LEU A 155 18.65 10.26 -11.87
N GLY A 156 18.02 10.80 -10.82
CA GLY A 156 17.89 10.14 -9.52
C GLY A 156 17.14 8.81 -9.60
N ILE A 157 16.04 8.74 -10.34
CA ILE A 157 15.31 7.48 -10.59
C ILE A 157 16.19 6.48 -11.35
N ALA A 158 16.90 6.93 -12.39
CA ALA A 158 17.82 6.07 -13.13
C ALA A 158 18.95 5.53 -12.22
N ALA A 159 19.48 6.37 -11.31
CA ALA A 159 20.49 5.96 -10.33
C ALA A 159 19.93 4.92 -9.34
N LEU A 160 18.69 5.08 -8.87
CA LEU A 160 18.03 4.09 -8.01
C LEU A 160 17.86 2.74 -8.72
N MET A 161 17.37 2.76 -9.96
CA MET A 161 17.22 1.54 -10.77
C MET A 161 18.57 0.87 -11.03
N THR A 162 19.62 1.66 -11.28
CA THR A 162 21.00 1.17 -11.40
C THR A 162 21.45 0.54 -10.08
N GLY A 163 21.17 1.18 -8.94
CA GLY A 163 21.45 0.63 -7.61
C GLY A 163 20.79 -0.73 -7.38
N VAL A 164 19.53 -0.91 -7.79
CA VAL A 164 18.83 -2.21 -7.73
C VAL A 164 19.54 -3.26 -8.57
N VAL A 165 19.99 -2.92 -9.79
CA VAL A 165 20.75 -3.83 -10.66
C VAL A 165 22.10 -4.20 -10.03
N LEU A 166 22.81 -3.23 -9.43
CA LEU A 166 24.08 -3.48 -8.74
C LEU A 166 23.90 -4.36 -7.51
N ILE A 167 22.86 -4.13 -6.70
CA ILE A 167 22.53 -4.94 -5.51
C ILE A 167 22.13 -6.37 -5.89
N ARG A 168 21.43 -6.55 -7.01
CA ARG A 168 21.13 -7.88 -7.55
C ARG A 168 22.41 -8.66 -7.81
N GLY A 169 23.47 -7.97 -8.22
CA GLY A 169 24.70 -8.57 -8.72
C GLY A 169 24.52 -9.15 -10.13
N PHE A 170 25.64 -9.37 -10.81
CA PHE A 170 25.68 -9.97 -12.15
C PHE A 170 25.83 -11.49 -12.15
N ASN A 171 25.71 -12.11 -10.97
CA ASN A 171 25.91 -13.54 -10.76
C ASN A 171 24.64 -14.36 -11.00
#